data_AF-A0A9D1K4M7-F1
#
_entry.id   AF-A0A9D1K4M7-F1
#
_cell.length_a   1.000
_cell.length_b   1.000
_cell.length_c   1.000
_cell.angle_alpha   90.00
_cell.angle_beta   90.00
_cell.angle_gamma   90.00
#
_symmetry.space_group_name_H-M   'P 1'
#
loop_
_entity.id
_entity.type
_entity.pdbx_description
1 polymer ?
#
loop_
_entity_poly.entity_id
_entity_poly.type
_entity_poly.pdbx_seq_one_letter_code
_entity_poly.pdbx_strand_id
1 'polypeptide(L)'
;SENAVTPKIFDSTLEEKNYILSVIKNTLKKDPKATVGILLRNNFQVVQWMDFINNSGLKTITRSECLEQKTIFRVIFAVLSMILNPFDNNVIADNYEILAESGFYKQRLGTEIRKYENPFISLNCDNINNIHLEQFYWDLTYWLSFPQLAADELAIKIGLHYFSNEIEKSNVYLISTLIKRIGLANSNFEYIMTRLAELSKKTSLSGFKFFSEEDESDKEFLEGKVQIMTLHKSKGDEFDLVFLPEMAEKNLTLDFDQIKLKSSDFMENIRQLNPNYRAKSEIQLKEELLAENLRLLYVAITRAKKNLHITVSRKAKSFEKLVDQQPSLVFDVIEERAGVL
;
A
#
# COMPACT_ATOMS: atom_id res chain seq x y z
N SER A 1 -27.49 -19.43 4.94
CA SER A 1 -27.07 -20.70 5.57
C SER A 1 -26.90 -20.49 7.06
N GLU A 2 -27.25 -21.48 7.88
CA GLU A 2 -26.81 -21.51 9.29
C GLU A 2 -25.29 -21.30 9.34
N ASN A 3 -24.81 -20.40 10.20
CA ASN A 3 -23.39 -20.04 10.39
C ASN A 3 -22.70 -19.20 9.29
N ALA A 4 -23.44 -18.49 8.44
CA ALA A 4 -22.83 -17.59 7.44
C ALA A 4 -22.02 -16.42 8.06
N VAL A 5 -22.33 -16.02 9.29
CA VAL A 5 -21.60 -15.02 10.06
C VAL A 5 -21.03 -15.68 11.31
N THR A 6 -19.72 -15.57 11.53
CA THR A 6 -19.03 -16.16 12.68
C THR A 6 -18.32 -15.06 13.48
N PRO A 7 -18.88 -14.59 14.60
CA PRO A 7 -18.18 -13.73 15.54
C PRO A 7 -17.17 -14.54 16.37
N LYS A 8 -15.95 -14.04 16.56
CA LYS A 8 -14.99 -14.59 17.54
C LYS A 8 -14.18 -13.53 18.27
N ILE A 9 -14.07 -13.69 19.57
CA ILE A 9 -13.24 -12.87 20.45
C ILE A 9 -12.04 -13.71 20.92
N PHE A 10 -10.84 -13.18 20.80
CA PHE A 10 -9.58 -13.82 21.19
C PHE A 10 -8.91 -13.07 22.35
N ASP A 11 -8.01 -13.73 23.08
CA ASP A 11 -7.28 -13.08 24.16
C ASP A 11 -6.08 -12.28 23.63
N SER A 12 -5.48 -12.73 22.51
CA SER A 12 -4.34 -12.07 21.88
C SER A 12 -4.49 -11.87 20.38
N THR A 13 -3.85 -10.81 19.86
CA THR A 13 -3.72 -10.57 18.41
C THR A 13 -3.10 -11.74 17.63
N LEU A 14 -2.21 -12.51 18.25
CA LEU A 14 -1.56 -13.64 17.57
C LEU A 14 -2.54 -14.80 17.38
N GLU A 15 -3.38 -15.08 18.37
CA GLU A 15 -4.44 -16.09 18.26
C GLU A 15 -5.46 -15.73 17.18
N GLU A 16 -5.88 -14.46 17.13
CA GLU A 16 -6.77 -13.96 16.07
C GLU A 16 -6.16 -14.17 14.68
N LYS A 17 -4.90 -13.76 14.51
CA LYS A 17 -4.16 -13.93 13.25
C LYS A 17 -4.01 -15.39 12.84
N ASN A 18 -3.67 -16.27 13.79
CA ASN A 18 -3.51 -17.70 13.55
C ASN A 18 -4.86 -18.37 13.18
N TYR A 19 -5.94 -17.96 13.85
CA TYR A 19 -7.28 -18.42 13.50
C TYR A 19 -7.63 -18.06 12.06
N ILE A 20 -7.48 -16.79 11.67
CA ILE A 20 -7.78 -16.32 10.31
C ILE A 20 -6.95 -17.09 9.29
N LEU A 21 -5.64 -17.22 9.53
CA LEU A 21 -4.75 -17.97 8.66
C LEU A 21 -5.19 -19.44 8.48
N SER A 22 -5.62 -20.09 9.57
CA SER A 22 -6.10 -21.48 9.51
C SER A 22 -7.37 -21.62 8.67
N VAL A 23 -8.32 -20.66 8.79
CA VAL A 23 -9.56 -20.66 8.02
C VAL A 23 -9.28 -20.41 6.54
N ILE A 24 -8.37 -19.49 6.21
CA ILE A 24 -7.93 -19.23 4.84
C ILE A 24 -7.33 -20.50 4.23
N LYS A 25 -6.35 -21.12 4.89
CA LYS A 25 -5.69 -22.34 4.41
C LYS A 25 -6.68 -23.49 4.20
N ASN A 26 -7.62 -23.68 5.14
CA ASN A 26 -8.64 -24.71 5.02
C ASN A 26 -9.62 -24.43 3.88
N THR A 27 -9.96 -23.17 3.63
CA THR A 27 -10.86 -22.78 2.54
C THR A 27 -10.20 -22.98 1.19
N LEU A 28 -8.97 -22.47 1.01
CA LEU A 28 -8.22 -22.63 -0.24
C LEU A 28 -7.85 -24.10 -0.53
N LYS A 29 -7.72 -24.95 0.50
CA LYS A 29 -7.54 -26.40 0.31
C LYS A 29 -8.81 -27.08 -0.23
N LYS A 30 -10.00 -26.60 0.15
CA LYS A 30 -11.29 -27.14 -0.33
C LYS A 30 -11.67 -26.58 -1.69
N ASP A 31 -11.42 -25.29 -1.91
CA ASP A 31 -11.71 -24.56 -3.13
C ASP A 31 -10.52 -23.64 -3.46
N PRO A 32 -9.58 -24.10 -4.31
CA PRO A 32 -8.39 -23.33 -4.68
C PRO A 32 -8.69 -22.03 -5.41
N LYS A 33 -9.90 -21.88 -5.97
CA LYS A 33 -10.33 -20.67 -6.69
C LYS A 33 -11.11 -19.71 -5.80
N ALA A 34 -11.39 -20.07 -4.55
CA ALA A 34 -12.13 -19.21 -3.64
C ALA A 34 -11.45 -17.84 -3.47
N THR A 35 -12.27 -16.80 -3.55
CA THR A 35 -11.81 -15.42 -3.36
C THR A 35 -11.88 -15.04 -1.87
N VAL A 36 -10.79 -14.48 -1.35
CA VAL A 36 -10.66 -14.14 0.08
C VAL A 36 -10.36 -12.65 0.25
N GLY A 37 -11.15 -11.96 1.07
CA GLY A 37 -10.95 -10.56 1.44
C GLY A 37 -10.68 -10.38 2.93
N ILE A 38 -9.62 -9.65 3.30
CA ILE A 38 -9.38 -9.16 4.66
C ILE A 38 -9.57 -7.65 4.65
N LEU A 39 -10.62 -7.17 5.34
CA LEU A 39 -11.03 -5.77 5.29
C LEU A 39 -10.75 -5.08 6.64
N LEU A 40 -9.94 -4.04 6.61
CA LEU A 40 -9.38 -3.38 7.80
C LEU A 40 -9.79 -1.91 7.88
N ARG A 41 -9.71 -1.30 9.07
CA ARG A 41 -10.06 0.12 9.20
C ARG A 41 -9.03 1.04 8.55
N ASN A 42 -7.75 0.75 8.76
CA ASN A 42 -6.63 1.65 8.47
C ASN A 42 -5.55 0.98 7.61
N ASN A 43 -4.86 1.78 6.78
CA ASN A 43 -3.79 1.29 5.90
C ASN A 43 -2.61 0.66 6.67
N PHE A 44 -2.28 1.16 7.86
CA PHE A 44 -1.22 0.55 8.68
C PHE A 44 -1.52 -0.90 9.05
N GLN A 45 -2.79 -1.20 9.37
CA GLN A 45 -3.20 -2.59 9.63
C GLN A 45 -3.09 -3.43 8.37
N VAL A 46 -3.43 -2.88 7.18
CA VAL A 46 -3.28 -3.58 5.89
C VAL A 46 -1.84 -4.05 5.70
N VAL A 47 -0.85 -3.18 5.96
CA VAL A 47 0.58 -3.53 5.89
C VAL A 47 0.92 -4.65 6.88
N GLN A 48 0.51 -4.54 8.14
CA GLN A 48 0.79 -5.56 9.16
C GLN A 48 0.17 -6.93 8.85
N TRP A 49 -1.02 -6.95 8.23
CA TRP A 49 -1.68 -8.19 7.82
C TRP A 49 -1.05 -8.76 6.55
N MET A 50 -0.67 -7.90 5.61
CA MET A 50 0.08 -8.29 4.42
C MET A 50 1.38 -9.01 4.77
N ASP A 51 2.21 -8.40 5.64
CA ASP A 51 3.46 -9.00 6.08
C ASP A 51 3.23 -10.35 6.77
N PHE A 52 2.22 -10.44 7.65
CA PHE A 52 1.89 -11.67 8.35
C PHE A 52 1.47 -12.80 7.40
N ILE A 53 0.60 -12.53 6.43
CA ILE A 53 0.11 -13.53 5.49
C ILE A 53 1.21 -13.94 4.49
N ASN A 54 2.01 -13.00 3.99
CA ASN A 54 3.15 -13.31 3.10
C ASN A 54 4.18 -14.20 3.81
N ASN A 55 4.52 -13.89 5.06
CA ASN A 55 5.42 -14.71 5.88
C ASN A 55 4.89 -16.14 6.14
N SER A 56 3.59 -16.36 5.95
CA SER A 56 2.96 -17.69 6.10
C SER A 56 2.97 -18.54 4.82
N GLY A 57 3.52 -17.99 3.71
CA GLY A 57 3.63 -18.63 2.41
C GLY A 57 2.44 -18.43 1.47
N LEU A 58 1.47 -17.59 1.82
CA LEU A 58 0.33 -17.23 0.97
C LEU A 58 0.60 -15.93 0.23
N LYS A 59 0.23 -15.84 -1.05
CA LYS A 59 0.35 -14.61 -1.83
C LYS A 59 -0.80 -13.65 -1.47
N THR A 60 -0.45 -12.42 -1.08
CA THR A 60 -1.41 -11.34 -0.87
C THR A 60 -1.44 -10.35 -2.03
N ILE A 61 -2.59 -9.72 -2.23
CA ILE A 61 -2.79 -8.58 -3.12
C ILE A 61 -3.26 -7.38 -2.29
N THR A 62 -2.70 -6.19 -2.52
CA THR A 62 -3.18 -4.96 -1.86
C THR A 62 -3.35 -3.83 -2.86
N ARG A 63 -4.50 -3.13 -2.80
CA ARG A 63 -4.77 -1.93 -3.62
C ARG A 63 -4.02 -0.67 -3.15
N SER A 64 -2.97 -0.82 -2.37
CA SER A 64 -2.37 0.27 -1.56
C SER A 64 -0.86 0.18 -1.53
N GLU A 65 -0.22 -0.13 -2.65
CA GLU A 65 1.22 0.00 -2.72
C GLU A 65 1.61 1.47 -2.61
N CYS A 66 2.52 1.78 -1.69
CA CYS A 66 3.24 3.05 -1.70
C CYS A 66 3.96 3.18 -3.05
N LEU A 67 4.16 4.41 -3.54
CA LEU A 67 4.84 4.61 -4.83
C LEU A 67 6.24 3.99 -4.83
N GLU A 68 6.93 3.97 -3.68
CA GLU A 68 8.23 3.32 -3.49
C GLU A 68 8.22 1.80 -3.77
N GLN A 69 7.08 1.13 -3.62
CA GLN A 69 6.96 -0.31 -3.86
C GLN A 69 6.76 -0.64 -5.35
N LYS A 70 6.29 0.32 -6.16
CA LYS A 70 6.03 0.10 -7.58
C LYS A 70 7.34 0.00 -8.36
N THR A 71 7.53 -1.12 -9.07
CA THR A 71 8.73 -1.39 -9.91
C THR A 71 9.04 -0.24 -10.86
N ILE A 72 8.02 0.33 -11.52
CA ILE A 72 8.17 1.46 -12.45
C ILE A 72 8.85 2.65 -11.77
N PHE A 73 8.39 3.01 -10.57
CA PHE A 73 8.97 4.10 -9.81
C PHE A 73 10.38 3.76 -9.34
N ARG A 74 10.59 2.55 -8.79
CA ARG A 74 11.92 2.10 -8.32
C ARG A 74 12.97 2.21 -9.42
N VAL A 75 12.64 1.79 -10.64
CA VAL A 75 13.53 1.81 -11.80
C VAL A 75 13.84 3.24 -12.24
N ILE A 76 12.81 4.09 -12.40
CA ILE A 76 13.02 5.51 -12.75
C ILE A 76 13.84 6.21 -11.68
N PHE A 77 13.48 6.04 -10.41
CA PHE A 77 14.15 6.66 -9.28
C PHE A 77 15.61 6.18 -9.15
N ALA A 78 15.88 4.90 -9.43
CA ALA A 78 17.21 4.34 -9.38
C ALA A 78 18.15 4.99 -10.41
N VAL A 79 17.70 5.10 -11.67
CA VAL A 79 18.49 5.75 -12.73
C VAL A 79 18.69 7.24 -12.43
N LEU A 80 17.66 7.96 -11.97
CA LEU A 80 17.79 9.35 -11.56
C LEU A 80 18.76 9.52 -10.37
N SER A 81 18.81 8.56 -9.45
CA SER A 81 19.74 8.56 -8.31
C SER A 81 21.19 8.35 -8.74
N MET A 82 21.42 7.50 -9.74
CA MET A 82 22.74 7.34 -10.36
C MET A 82 23.18 8.62 -11.08
N ILE A 83 22.26 9.31 -11.77
CA ILE A 83 22.55 10.59 -12.43
C ILE A 83 22.89 11.68 -11.42
N LEU A 84 22.25 11.68 -10.24
CA LEU A 84 22.55 12.65 -9.18
C LEU A 84 23.95 12.43 -8.59
N ASN A 85 24.36 11.16 -8.42
CA ASN A 85 25.64 10.80 -7.79
C ASN A 85 26.44 9.79 -8.65
N PRO A 86 26.91 10.19 -9.85
CA PRO A 86 27.49 9.25 -10.82
C PRO A 86 28.86 8.70 -10.41
N PHE A 87 29.53 9.37 -9.47
CA PHE A 87 30.88 9.01 -9.03
C PHE A 87 30.92 8.22 -7.73
N ASP A 88 29.76 7.91 -7.11
CA ASP A 88 29.69 7.10 -5.89
C ASP A 88 29.37 5.64 -6.23
N ASN A 89 30.37 4.76 -6.11
CA ASN A 89 30.23 3.33 -6.40
C ASN A 89 29.19 2.64 -5.52
N ASN A 90 28.90 3.14 -4.31
CA ASN A 90 27.86 2.57 -3.46
C ASN A 90 26.47 2.90 -4.04
N VAL A 91 26.26 4.16 -4.44
CA VAL A 91 25.00 4.57 -5.08
C VAL A 91 24.81 3.81 -6.39
N ILE A 92 25.83 3.69 -7.23
CA ILE A 92 25.74 2.94 -8.48
C ILE A 92 25.42 1.46 -8.21
N ALA A 93 26.10 0.82 -7.25
CA ALA A 93 25.86 -0.57 -6.91
C ALA A 93 24.45 -0.84 -6.35
N ASP A 94 23.96 0.02 -5.44
CA ASP A 94 22.62 -0.12 -4.86
C ASP A 94 21.53 -0.01 -5.92
N ASN A 95 21.67 1.00 -6.78
CA ASN A 95 20.70 1.23 -7.84
C ASN A 95 20.82 0.19 -8.97
N TYR A 96 22.01 -0.38 -9.20
CA TYR A 96 22.20 -1.52 -10.11
C TYR A 96 21.39 -2.74 -9.64
N GLU A 97 21.47 -3.08 -8.35
CA GLU A 97 20.72 -4.23 -7.81
C GLU A 97 19.20 -4.02 -7.93
N ILE A 98 18.69 -2.79 -7.78
CA ILE A 98 17.27 -2.48 -8.03
C ILE A 98 16.87 -2.81 -9.48
N LEU A 99 17.69 -2.43 -10.47
CA LEU A 99 17.43 -2.71 -11.87
C LEU A 99 17.58 -4.20 -12.19
N ALA A 100 18.52 -4.89 -11.54
CA ALA A 100 18.72 -6.33 -11.69
C ALA A 100 17.60 -7.16 -11.05
N GLU A 101 17.10 -6.76 -9.87
CA GLU A 101 15.91 -7.34 -9.24
C GLU A 101 14.66 -7.16 -10.09
N SER A 102 14.59 -6.05 -10.84
CA SER A 102 13.51 -5.77 -11.80
C SER A 102 13.66 -6.54 -13.12
N GLY A 103 14.73 -7.32 -13.29
CA GLY A 103 14.96 -8.18 -14.45
C GLY A 103 15.70 -7.55 -15.62
N PHE A 104 16.17 -6.30 -15.50
CA PHE A 104 16.86 -5.60 -16.59
C PHE A 104 18.36 -5.92 -16.68
N TYR A 105 18.97 -6.34 -15.58
CA TYR A 105 20.39 -6.69 -15.52
C TYR A 105 20.62 -8.01 -14.75
N LYS A 106 21.83 -8.54 -14.85
CA LYS A 106 22.23 -9.75 -14.13
C LYS A 106 22.38 -9.49 -12.64
N GLN A 107 21.69 -10.28 -11.82
CA GLN A 107 21.70 -10.12 -10.37
C GLN A 107 23.07 -10.36 -9.72
N ARG A 108 23.28 -9.75 -8.55
CA ARG A 108 24.43 -9.95 -7.65
C ARG A 108 25.77 -9.40 -8.17
N LEU A 109 25.75 -8.52 -9.15
CA LEU A 109 26.97 -7.85 -9.64
C LEU A 109 27.22 -6.48 -9.00
N GLY A 110 26.32 -5.97 -8.15
CA GLY A 110 26.54 -4.73 -7.40
C GLY A 110 27.75 -4.83 -6.46
N THR A 111 28.02 -6.01 -5.90
CA THR A 111 29.24 -6.24 -5.10
C THR A 111 30.53 -6.09 -5.91
N GLU A 112 30.53 -6.42 -7.21
CA GLU A 112 31.67 -6.21 -8.09
C GLU A 112 31.89 -4.72 -8.36
N ILE A 113 30.81 -3.95 -8.56
CA ILE A 113 30.88 -2.48 -8.74
C ILE A 113 31.54 -1.82 -7.52
N ARG A 114 31.22 -2.27 -6.31
CA ARG A 114 31.80 -1.72 -5.07
C ARG A 114 33.29 -2.00 -4.88
N LYS A 115 33.85 -3.01 -5.56
CA LYS A 115 35.28 -3.36 -5.43
C LYS A 115 36.21 -2.40 -6.16
N TYR A 116 35.70 -1.63 -7.13
CA TYR A 116 36.53 -0.68 -7.86
C TYR A 116 36.94 0.48 -6.95
N GLU A 117 38.24 0.78 -6.93
CA GLU A 117 38.80 1.92 -6.18
C GLU A 117 38.42 3.26 -6.81
N ASN A 118 38.40 3.31 -8.15
CA ASN A 118 37.96 4.48 -8.90
C ASN A 118 36.44 4.44 -9.13
N PRO A 119 35.79 5.60 -9.35
CA PRO A 119 34.40 5.63 -9.77
C PRO A 119 34.16 4.73 -10.97
N PHE A 120 33.13 3.90 -10.91
CA PHE A 120 32.80 2.89 -11.91
C PHE A 120 32.67 3.50 -13.31
N ILE A 121 32.07 4.69 -13.40
CA ILE A 121 31.88 5.43 -14.65
C ILE A 121 33.17 6.02 -15.23
N SER A 122 34.25 6.08 -14.45
CA SER A 122 35.56 6.59 -14.88
C SER A 122 36.51 5.47 -15.32
N LEU A 123 36.07 4.21 -15.27
CA LEU A 123 36.87 3.07 -15.70
C LEU A 123 37.03 3.05 -17.22
N ASN A 124 38.16 2.53 -17.70
CA ASN A 124 38.23 2.12 -19.10
C ASN A 124 37.35 0.87 -19.29
N CYS A 125 36.38 0.92 -20.19
CA CYS A 125 35.46 -0.18 -20.47
C CYS A 125 36.19 -1.46 -20.90
N ASP A 126 37.33 -1.34 -21.60
CA ASP A 126 38.17 -2.47 -22.00
C ASP A 126 38.72 -3.28 -20.81
N ASN A 127 38.75 -2.67 -19.61
CA ASN A 127 39.24 -3.31 -18.39
C ASN A 127 38.12 -3.98 -17.57
N ILE A 128 36.86 -3.90 -18.01
CA ILE A 128 35.73 -4.52 -17.32
C ILE A 128 35.60 -5.97 -17.79
N ASN A 129 36.15 -6.91 -17.01
CA ASN A 129 36.19 -8.35 -17.35
C ASN A 129 34.82 -9.07 -17.27
N ASN A 130 33.69 -8.35 -17.26
CA ASN A 130 32.35 -8.91 -17.18
C ASN A 130 31.42 -8.21 -18.17
N ILE A 131 30.99 -8.95 -19.19
CA ILE A 131 30.14 -8.45 -20.28
C ILE A 131 28.85 -7.77 -19.80
N HIS A 132 28.26 -8.22 -18.69
CA HIS A 132 27.03 -7.61 -18.16
C HIS A 132 27.30 -6.28 -17.46
N LEU A 133 28.48 -6.12 -16.86
CA LEU A 133 28.90 -4.85 -16.28
C LEU A 133 29.35 -3.87 -17.36
N GLU A 134 29.96 -4.37 -18.43
CA GLU A 134 30.30 -3.57 -19.60
C GLU A 134 29.03 -3.01 -20.27
N GLN A 135 28.00 -3.85 -20.46
CA GLN A 135 26.69 -3.38 -20.94
C GLN A 135 26.12 -2.28 -20.03
N PHE A 136 26.08 -2.53 -18.72
CA PHE A 136 25.59 -1.55 -17.76
C PHE A 136 26.41 -0.25 -17.74
N TYR A 137 27.73 -0.33 -17.92
CA TYR A 137 28.59 0.84 -18.04
C TYR A 137 28.17 1.73 -19.21
N TRP A 138 27.88 1.14 -20.38
CA TRP A 138 27.40 1.88 -21.54
C TRP A 138 26.01 2.47 -21.33
N ASP A 139 25.10 1.71 -20.68
CA ASP A 139 23.76 2.19 -20.36
C ASP A 139 23.82 3.38 -19.37
N LEU A 140 24.66 3.30 -18.34
CA LEU A 140 24.88 4.41 -17.39
C LEU A 140 25.48 5.64 -18.09
N THR A 141 26.48 5.43 -18.96
CA THR A 141 27.07 6.50 -19.78
C THR A 141 26.03 7.17 -20.67
N TYR A 142 25.13 6.38 -21.26
CA TYR A 142 24.01 6.87 -22.04
C TYR A 142 23.09 7.77 -21.20
N TRP A 143 22.69 7.36 -20.00
CA TRP A 143 21.83 8.18 -19.14
C TRP A 143 22.49 9.51 -18.71
N LEU A 144 23.80 9.49 -18.46
CA LEU A 144 24.58 10.68 -18.11
C LEU A 144 24.76 11.66 -19.29
N SER A 145 24.54 11.20 -20.53
CA SER A 145 24.65 12.02 -21.74
C SER A 145 23.48 13.00 -21.97
N PHE A 146 22.52 13.09 -21.04
CA PHE A 146 21.35 13.96 -21.12
C PHE A 146 21.30 15.11 -20.08
N PRO A 147 22.36 15.93 -19.92
CA PRO A 147 22.35 17.03 -18.95
C PRO A 147 21.32 18.12 -19.25
N GLN A 148 20.87 18.23 -20.51
CA GLN A 148 19.93 19.24 -20.96
C GLN A 148 18.46 18.94 -20.66
N LEU A 149 18.12 17.67 -20.36
CA LEU A 149 16.73 17.29 -20.13
C LEU A 149 16.30 17.68 -18.72
N ALA A 150 15.09 18.24 -18.60
CA ALA A 150 14.49 18.45 -17.30
C ALA A 150 14.20 17.10 -16.62
N ALA A 151 14.16 17.08 -15.28
CA ALA A 151 13.98 15.85 -14.50
C ALA A 151 12.70 15.07 -14.91
N ASP A 152 11.63 15.79 -15.25
CA ASP A 152 10.35 15.21 -15.68
C ASP A 152 10.44 14.57 -17.07
N GLU A 153 11.18 15.17 -18.00
CA GLU A 153 11.41 14.62 -19.35
C GLU A 153 12.35 13.42 -19.30
N LEU A 154 13.38 13.50 -18.46
CA LEU A 154 14.32 12.40 -18.22
C LEU A 154 13.60 11.19 -17.62
N ALA A 155 12.68 11.40 -16.68
CA ALA A 155 11.84 10.34 -16.13
C ALA A 155 10.95 9.67 -17.19
N ILE A 156 10.38 10.42 -18.13
CA ILE A 156 9.63 9.84 -19.26
C ILE A 156 10.57 8.98 -20.11
N LYS A 157 11.73 9.52 -20.47
CA LYS A 157 12.69 8.82 -21.33
C LYS A 157 13.19 7.52 -20.71
N ILE A 158 13.49 7.53 -19.41
CA ILE A 158 13.87 6.33 -18.64
C ILE A 158 12.70 5.35 -18.61
N GLY A 159 11.51 5.81 -18.23
CA GLY A 159 10.33 4.94 -18.10
C GLY A 159 9.96 4.25 -19.41
N LEU A 160 9.93 4.98 -20.52
CA LEU A 160 9.60 4.42 -21.84
C LEU A 160 10.71 3.53 -22.44
N HIS A 161 11.92 3.59 -21.90
CA HIS A 161 13.00 2.68 -22.30
C HIS A 161 12.84 1.30 -21.65
N TYR A 162 12.48 1.25 -20.37
CA TYR A 162 12.35 0.01 -19.61
C TYR A 162 10.96 -0.62 -19.68
N PHE A 163 9.91 0.17 -19.94
CA PHE A 163 8.52 -0.28 -19.89
C PHE A 163 7.78 0.00 -21.20
N SER A 164 6.95 -0.96 -21.63
CA SER A 164 6.31 -0.93 -22.94
C SER A 164 4.80 -1.17 -22.92
N ASN A 165 4.24 -1.68 -21.81
CA ASN A 165 2.79 -1.84 -21.65
C ASN A 165 2.11 -0.46 -21.46
N GLU A 166 0.90 -0.30 -22.00
CA GLU A 166 0.07 0.91 -21.89
C GLU A 166 -0.20 1.34 -20.44
N ILE A 167 -0.44 0.39 -19.53
CA ILE A 167 -0.61 0.69 -18.09
C ILE A 167 0.69 1.29 -17.52
N GLU A 168 1.82 0.69 -17.88
CA GLU A 168 3.12 1.14 -17.40
C GLU A 168 3.46 2.53 -17.97
N LYS A 169 3.27 2.75 -19.27
CA LYS A 169 3.44 4.06 -19.92
C LYS A 169 2.58 5.12 -19.23
N SER A 170 1.32 4.81 -18.96
CA SER A 170 0.42 5.73 -18.25
C SER A 170 0.98 6.09 -16.87
N ASN A 171 1.50 5.11 -16.13
CA ASN A 171 2.16 5.35 -14.84
C ASN A 171 3.46 6.16 -14.98
N VAL A 172 4.25 5.96 -16.04
CA VAL A 172 5.45 6.78 -16.33
C VAL A 172 5.07 8.25 -16.48
N TYR A 173 4.01 8.56 -17.24
CA TYR A 173 3.54 9.94 -17.39
C TYR A 173 3.01 10.54 -16.08
N LEU A 174 2.38 9.74 -15.22
CA LEU A 174 1.97 10.18 -13.87
C LEU A 174 3.19 10.51 -12.98
N ILE A 175 4.24 9.69 -13.01
CA ILE A 175 5.50 9.95 -12.29
C ILE A 175 6.14 11.26 -12.81
N SER A 176 6.21 11.43 -14.12
CA SER A 176 6.72 12.65 -14.74
C SER A 176 5.92 13.89 -14.31
N THR A 177 4.59 13.80 -14.29
CA THR A 177 3.73 14.90 -13.82
C THR A 177 3.97 15.23 -12.34
N LEU A 178 4.22 14.22 -11.50
CA LEU A 178 4.59 14.41 -10.11
C LEU A 178 5.93 15.15 -9.99
N ILE A 179 6.95 14.72 -10.74
CA ILE A 179 8.27 15.35 -10.78
C ILE A 179 8.16 16.81 -11.26
N LYS A 180 7.41 17.06 -12.33
CA LYS A 180 7.17 18.41 -12.84
C LYS A 180 6.52 19.30 -11.80
N ARG A 181 5.51 18.78 -11.07
CA ARG A 181 4.83 19.52 -10.00
C ARG A 181 5.78 19.88 -8.85
N ILE A 182 6.69 18.99 -8.48
CA ILE A 182 7.72 19.28 -7.46
C ILE A 182 8.67 20.37 -7.97
N GLY A 183 9.10 20.26 -9.23
CA GLY A 183 10.01 21.20 -9.88
C GLY A 183 9.45 22.62 -10.05
N LEU A 184 8.12 22.82 -10.03
CA LEU A 184 7.50 24.16 -10.09
C LEU A 184 7.84 25.02 -8.87
N ALA A 185 8.10 24.41 -7.71
CA ALA A 185 8.42 25.13 -6.47
C ALA A 185 9.93 25.42 -6.34
N ASN A 186 10.79 24.56 -6.89
CA ASN A 186 12.24 24.72 -6.86
C ASN A 186 12.89 23.85 -7.96
N SER A 187 13.79 24.44 -8.76
CA SER A 187 14.28 23.81 -9.99
C SER A 187 15.51 22.92 -9.83
N ASN A 188 16.10 22.80 -8.63
CA ASN A 188 17.31 21.98 -8.47
C ASN A 188 16.96 20.48 -8.42
N PHE A 189 17.70 19.69 -9.21
CA PHE A 189 17.56 18.24 -9.32
C PHE A 189 17.66 17.52 -7.97
N GLU A 190 18.60 17.93 -7.11
CA GLU A 190 18.78 17.36 -5.77
C GLU A 190 17.54 17.53 -4.87
N TYR A 191 16.92 18.72 -4.92
CA TYR A 191 15.69 19.00 -4.17
C TYR A 191 14.53 18.15 -4.69
N ILE A 192 14.40 18.04 -6.02
CA ILE A 192 13.39 17.19 -6.65
C ILE A 192 13.54 15.75 -6.18
N MET A 193 14.76 15.20 -6.20
CA MET A 193 15.03 13.83 -5.76
C MET A 193 14.71 13.61 -4.29
N THR A 194 15.11 14.55 -3.42
CA THR A 194 14.81 14.49 -1.98
C THR A 194 13.30 14.48 -1.73
N ARG A 195 12.56 15.40 -2.35
CA ARG A 195 11.10 15.48 -2.19
C ARG A 195 10.38 14.30 -2.81
N LEU A 196 10.86 13.77 -3.92
CA LEU A 196 10.31 12.59 -4.56
C LEU A 196 10.46 11.36 -3.66
N ALA A 197 11.61 11.21 -2.99
CA ALA A 197 11.85 10.14 -2.01
C ALA A 197 10.99 10.27 -0.74
N GLU A 198 10.74 11.50 -0.25
CA GLU A 198 9.83 11.72 0.88
C GLU A 198 8.37 11.41 0.52
N LEU A 199 7.96 11.78 -0.71
CA LEU A 199 6.60 11.57 -1.19
C LEU A 199 6.34 10.09 -1.52
N SER A 200 7.33 9.37 -2.03
CA SER A 200 7.17 7.97 -2.42
C SER A 200 6.83 7.04 -1.25
N LYS A 201 7.26 7.42 -0.04
CA LYS A 201 6.99 6.75 1.24
C LYS A 201 5.57 6.95 1.76
N LYS A 202 4.82 7.92 1.21
CA LYS A 202 3.44 8.17 1.64
C LYS A 202 2.51 7.10 1.07
N THR A 203 1.60 6.63 1.90
CA THR A 203 0.59 5.61 1.54
C THR A 203 -0.42 6.10 0.49
N SER A 204 -0.50 7.42 0.25
CA SER A 204 -1.32 8.00 -0.81
C SER A 204 -0.79 9.38 -1.18
N LEU A 205 -0.79 9.67 -2.49
CA LEU A 205 -0.46 10.98 -3.04
C LEU A 205 -1.77 11.64 -3.49
N SER A 206 -2.16 12.72 -2.81
CA SER A 206 -3.37 13.45 -3.16
C SER A 206 -3.33 13.92 -4.62
N GLY A 207 -4.34 13.50 -5.40
CA GLY A 207 -4.45 13.84 -6.82
C GLY A 207 -3.61 12.98 -7.78
N PHE A 208 -2.97 11.91 -7.32
CA PHE A 208 -2.29 10.93 -8.17
C PHE A 208 -2.82 9.51 -7.87
N LYS A 209 -3.60 8.95 -8.81
CA LYS A 209 -3.98 7.55 -8.82
C LYS A 209 -3.16 6.84 -9.90
N PHE A 210 -2.24 5.98 -9.49
CA PHE A 210 -1.52 5.11 -10.41
C PHE A 210 -2.42 3.95 -10.85
N PHE A 211 -2.29 3.58 -12.12
CA PHE A 211 -2.95 2.41 -12.68
C PHE A 211 -2.23 1.14 -12.21
N SER A 212 -2.98 0.06 -12.06
CA SER A 212 -2.47 -1.28 -11.76
C SER A 212 -3.14 -2.29 -12.68
N GLU A 213 -2.48 -3.41 -12.95
CA GLU A 213 -3.11 -4.55 -13.62
C GLU A 213 -4.33 -5.06 -12.83
N GLU A 214 -4.38 -4.78 -11.52
CA GLU A 214 -5.55 -5.01 -10.64
C GLU A 214 -6.75 -4.10 -10.92
N ASP A 215 -6.58 -2.98 -11.65
CA ASP A 215 -7.70 -2.16 -12.12
C ASP A 215 -8.38 -2.80 -13.34
N GLU A 216 -7.73 -3.77 -14.02
CA GLU A 216 -8.39 -4.70 -14.93
C GLU A 216 -8.97 -5.86 -14.11
N SER A 217 -10.30 -5.89 -14.04
CA SER A 217 -11.10 -6.80 -13.22
C SER A 217 -11.09 -8.25 -13.74
N ASP A 218 -9.92 -8.87 -13.86
CA ASP A 218 -9.82 -10.28 -14.24
C ASP A 218 -10.03 -11.14 -13.00
N LYS A 219 -11.26 -11.66 -12.86
CA LYS A 219 -11.63 -12.64 -11.82
C LYS A 219 -10.58 -13.76 -11.70
N GLU A 220 -10.03 -14.24 -12.83
CA GLU A 220 -8.98 -15.27 -12.86
C GLU A 220 -7.68 -14.85 -12.16
N PHE A 221 -7.29 -13.57 -12.21
CA PHE A 221 -6.08 -13.10 -11.53
C PHE A 221 -6.24 -13.11 -10.00
N LEU A 222 -7.48 -12.97 -9.52
CA LEU A 222 -7.81 -12.85 -8.10
C LEU A 222 -8.14 -14.21 -7.44
N GLU A 223 -8.41 -15.25 -8.22
CA GLU A 223 -8.66 -16.61 -7.74
C GLU A 223 -7.47 -17.15 -6.93
N GLY A 224 -7.76 -17.70 -5.75
CA GLY A 224 -6.75 -18.35 -4.90
C GLY A 224 -5.79 -17.42 -4.18
N LYS A 225 -5.97 -16.09 -4.28
CA LYS A 225 -5.14 -15.09 -3.60
C LYS A 225 -5.92 -14.38 -2.48
N VAL A 226 -5.19 -13.89 -1.48
CA VAL A 226 -5.77 -13.14 -0.36
C VAL A 226 -5.68 -11.64 -0.66
N GLN A 227 -6.82 -10.98 -0.81
CA GLN A 227 -6.86 -9.54 -0.99
C GLN A 227 -6.99 -8.83 0.36
N ILE A 228 -6.11 -7.90 0.64
CA ILE A 228 -6.08 -7.15 1.90
C ILE A 228 -6.25 -5.67 1.59
N MET A 229 -7.27 -5.05 2.17
CA MET A 229 -7.62 -3.66 1.88
C MET A 229 -8.37 -3.02 3.03
N THR A 230 -8.67 -1.72 2.91
CA THR A 230 -9.51 -1.03 3.89
C THR A 230 -11.00 -1.20 3.60
N LEU A 231 -11.84 -1.05 4.62
CA LEU A 231 -13.31 -1.09 4.48
C LEU A 231 -13.80 -0.17 3.34
N HIS A 232 -13.23 1.03 3.24
CA HIS A 232 -13.58 2.01 2.20
C HIS A 232 -13.23 1.54 0.79
N LYS A 233 -12.06 0.92 0.63
CA LYS A 233 -11.55 0.46 -0.67
C LYS A 233 -12.24 -0.80 -1.18
N SER A 234 -12.97 -1.50 -0.32
CA SER A 234 -13.73 -2.71 -0.66
C SER A 234 -15.05 -2.44 -1.39
N LYS A 235 -15.46 -1.17 -1.50
CA LYS A 235 -16.74 -0.80 -2.10
C LYS A 235 -16.82 -1.28 -3.55
N GLY A 236 -17.77 -2.15 -3.84
CA GLY A 236 -17.98 -2.74 -5.17
C GLY A 236 -17.30 -4.10 -5.36
N ASP A 237 -16.47 -4.55 -4.43
CA ASP A 237 -15.84 -5.87 -4.47
C ASP A 237 -16.73 -6.93 -3.81
N GLU A 238 -16.52 -8.19 -4.15
CA GLU A 238 -17.22 -9.28 -3.48
C GLU A 238 -16.33 -10.53 -3.40
N PHE A 239 -16.34 -11.19 -2.25
CA PHE A 239 -15.47 -12.33 -1.95
C PHE A 239 -16.30 -13.52 -1.46
N ASP A 240 -15.86 -14.74 -1.75
CA ASP A 240 -16.43 -15.95 -1.17
C ASP A 240 -16.30 -15.95 0.36
N LEU A 241 -15.15 -15.52 0.86
CA LEU A 241 -14.79 -15.47 2.26
C LEU A 241 -14.29 -14.07 2.65
N VAL A 242 -14.92 -13.44 3.65
CA VAL A 242 -14.51 -12.13 4.16
C VAL A 242 -14.13 -12.22 5.64
N PHE A 243 -13.05 -11.55 6.00
CA PHE A 243 -12.63 -11.31 7.38
C PHE A 243 -12.71 -9.81 7.69
N LEU A 244 -13.35 -9.48 8.81
CA LEU A 244 -13.28 -8.17 9.46
C LEU A 244 -12.51 -8.35 10.79
N PRO A 245 -11.17 -8.36 10.77
CA PRO A 245 -10.38 -8.50 11.98
C PRO A 245 -10.20 -7.17 12.71
N GLU A 246 -9.71 -7.26 13.94
CA GLU A 246 -9.44 -6.12 14.81
C GLU A 246 -10.67 -5.20 15.00
N MET A 247 -11.86 -5.80 15.08
CA MET A 247 -13.15 -5.10 15.26
C MET A 247 -13.35 -4.65 16.71
N ALA A 248 -12.40 -3.85 17.20
CA ALA A 248 -12.48 -3.19 18.50
C ALA A 248 -13.21 -1.85 18.40
N GLU A 249 -13.86 -1.44 19.48
CA GLU A 249 -14.68 -0.21 19.55
C GLU A 249 -13.88 1.06 19.23
N LYS A 250 -12.59 1.08 19.54
CA LYS A 250 -11.70 2.19 19.19
C LYS A 250 -11.35 2.27 17.69
N ASN A 251 -11.47 1.17 16.96
CA ASN A 251 -11.14 1.10 15.53
C ASN A 251 -12.35 1.49 14.67
N LEU A 252 -13.53 1.04 15.06
CA LEU A 252 -14.79 1.45 14.45
C LEU A 252 -15.82 1.71 15.57
N THR A 253 -15.93 2.96 15.98
CA THR A 253 -16.75 3.34 17.13
C THR A 253 -18.23 3.39 16.74
N LEU A 254 -19.01 2.49 17.34
CA LEU A 254 -20.45 2.36 17.19
C LEU A 254 -21.20 2.80 18.45
N ASP A 255 -20.50 2.88 19.58
CA ASP A 255 -21.01 3.47 20.82
C ASP A 255 -20.98 5.00 20.72
N PHE A 256 -22.17 5.59 20.77
CA PHE A 256 -22.36 7.03 20.69
C PHE A 256 -21.53 7.80 21.74
N ASP A 257 -21.43 7.26 22.95
CA ASP A 257 -20.76 7.93 24.08
C ASP A 257 -19.23 7.92 23.92
N GLN A 258 -18.69 6.97 23.15
CA GLN A 258 -17.26 6.84 22.91
C GLN A 258 -16.75 7.65 21.70
N ILE A 259 -17.64 8.27 20.92
CA ILE A 259 -17.27 9.06 19.74
C ILE A 259 -16.49 10.31 20.14
N LYS A 260 -15.28 10.45 19.59
CA LYS A 260 -14.38 11.60 19.82
C LYS A 260 -14.33 12.53 18.61
N LEU A 261 -14.67 13.80 18.82
CA LEU A 261 -14.79 14.84 17.78
C LEU A 261 -13.47 15.56 17.42
N LYS A 262 -12.34 14.87 17.50
CA LYS A 262 -11.00 15.51 17.43
C LYS A 262 -10.69 16.26 16.12
N SER A 263 -11.40 15.99 15.03
CA SER A 263 -11.19 16.62 13.72
C SER A 263 -12.40 17.39 13.18
N SER A 264 -13.57 17.22 13.79
CA SER A 264 -14.80 17.89 13.36
C SER A 264 -14.79 19.36 13.73
N ASP A 265 -14.17 19.76 14.84
CA ASP A 265 -14.13 21.17 15.27
C ASP A 265 -13.46 22.06 14.23
N PHE A 266 -12.35 21.61 13.63
CA PHE A 266 -11.67 22.36 12.58
C PHE A 266 -12.49 22.46 11.29
N MET A 267 -13.07 21.34 10.82
CA MET A 267 -13.91 21.38 9.62
C MET A 267 -15.19 22.17 9.82
N GLU A 268 -15.78 22.09 11.01
CA GLU A 268 -16.99 22.83 11.37
C GLU A 268 -16.71 24.33 11.43
N ASN A 269 -15.57 24.73 12.01
CA ASN A 269 -15.10 26.12 11.98
C ASN A 269 -14.89 26.64 10.55
N ILE A 270 -14.39 25.81 9.63
CA ILE A 270 -14.28 26.17 8.20
C ILE A 270 -15.66 26.31 7.56
N ARG A 271 -16.59 25.39 7.83
CA ARG A 271 -17.94 25.43 7.25
C ARG A 271 -18.73 26.64 7.74
N GLN A 272 -18.50 27.08 8.98
CA GLN A 272 -19.07 28.31 9.54
C GLN A 272 -18.60 29.60 8.82
N LEU A 273 -17.53 29.55 8.01
CA LEU A 273 -17.16 30.68 7.14
C LEU A 273 -18.18 30.94 6.03
N ASN A 274 -19.04 29.96 5.71
CA ASN A 274 -20.15 30.16 4.79
C ASN A 274 -21.35 30.77 5.54
N PRO A 275 -21.81 31.99 5.17
CA PRO A 275 -22.91 32.68 5.86
C PRO A 275 -24.23 31.90 5.87
N ASN A 276 -24.41 30.97 4.93
CA ASN A 276 -25.62 30.15 4.81
C ASN A 276 -25.53 28.80 5.56
N TYR A 277 -24.39 28.51 6.20
CA TYR A 277 -24.19 27.26 6.93
C TYR A 277 -24.66 27.39 8.38
N ARG A 278 -25.51 26.47 8.82
CA ARG A 278 -25.93 26.37 10.23
C ARG A 278 -24.98 25.43 10.94
N ALA A 279 -24.32 25.94 11.98
CA ALA A 279 -23.46 25.15 12.83
C ALA A 279 -24.23 23.97 13.44
N LYS A 280 -23.64 22.78 13.38
CA LYS A 280 -24.19 21.56 13.97
C LYS A 280 -23.83 21.48 15.44
N SER A 281 -24.74 20.94 16.24
CA SER A 281 -24.44 20.64 17.64
C SER A 281 -23.46 19.47 17.76
N GLU A 282 -22.81 19.35 18.92
CA GLU A 282 -21.93 18.21 19.23
C GLU A 282 -22.64 16.86 19.01
N ILE A 283 -23.90 16.79 19.43
CA ILE A 283 -24.76 15.61 19.30
C ILE A 283 -24.96 15.27 17.81
N GLN A 284 -25.31 16.25 16.99
CA GLN A 284 -25.50 16.05 15.54
C GLN A 284 -24.22 15.58 14.85
N LEU A 285 -23.06 16.10 15.25
CA LEU A 285 -21.77 15.67 14.71
C LEU A 285 -21.46 14.21 15.10
N LYS A 286 -21.76 13.81 16.34
CA LYS A 286 -21.62 12.41 16.79
C LYS A 286 -22.57 11.48 16.05
N GLU A 287 -23.83 11.87 15.85
CA GLU A 287 -24.81 11.11 15.07
C GLU A 287 -24.35 10.90 13.62
N GLU A 288 -23.77 11.92 12.99
CA GLU A 288 -23.23 11.82 11.64
C GLU A 288 -22.05 10.86 11.54
N LEU A 289 -21.12 10.92 12.50
CA LEU A 289 -19.99 9.99 12.57
C LEU A 289 -20.45 8.56 12.82
N LEU A 290 -21.42 8.36 13.71
CA LEU A 290 -22.02 7.06 13.98
C LEU A 290 -22.66 6.49 12.72
N ALA A 291 -23.50 7.28 12.05
CA ALA A 291 -24.15 6.89 10.81
C ALA A 291 -23.13 6.52 9.73
N GLU A 292 -22.00 7.25 9.64
CA GLU A 292 -20.93 6.93 8.70
C GLU A 292 -20.22 5.62 9.05
N ASN A 293 -19.89 5.39 10.32
CA ASN A 293 -19.30 4.13 10.78
C ASN A 293 -20.23 2.94 10.51
N LEU A 294 -21.54 3.10 10.71
CA LEU A 294 -22.55 2.09 10.37
C LEU A 294 -22.62 1.82 8.87
N ARG A 295 -22.55 2.86 8.02
CA ARG A 295 -22.49 2.67 6.56
C ARG A 295 -21.23 1.91 6.14
N LEU A 296 -20.08 2.24 6.73
CA LEU A 296 -18.82 1.54 6.45
C LEU A 296 -18.88 0.07 6.85
N LEU A 297 -19.43 -0.21 8.04
CA LEU A 297 -19.67 -1.58 8.49
C LEU A 297 -20.61 -2.33 7.54
N TYR A 298 -21.73 -1.71 7.15
CA TYR A 298 -22.69 -2.29 6.21
C TYR A 298 -22.02 -2.63 4.87
N VAL A 299 -21.21 -1.72 4.32
CA VAL A 299 -20.44 -1.98 3.09
C VAL A 299 -19.55 -3.20 3.29
N ALA A 300 -18.81 -3.28 4.40
CA ALA A 300 -17.88 -4.37 4.67
C ALA A 300 -18.57 -5.74 4.84
N ILE A 301 -19.68 -5.80 5.58
CA ILE A 301 -20.48 -7.01 5.79
C ILE A 301 -21.02 -7.53 4.44
N THR A 302 -21.52 -6.63 3.60
CA THR A 302 -22.11 -7.00 2.30
C THR A 302 -21.08 -7.40 1.24
N ARG A 303 -19.77 -7.40 1.55
CA ARG A 303 -18.76 -7.93 0.62
C ARG A 303 -18.68 -9.45 0.64
N ALA A 304 -19.21 -10.13 1.67
CA ALA A 304 -19.19 -11.58 1.78
C ALA A 304 -20.32 -12.24 0.97
N LYS A 305 -19.96 -13.21 0.12
CA LYS A 305 -20.90 -14.05 -0.62
C LYS A 305 -21.33 -15.29 0.15
N LYS A 306 -20.38 -15.98 0.80
CA LYS A 306 -20.65 -17.26 1.49
C LYS A 306 -20.44 -17.14 2.99
N ASN A 307 -19.25 -16.71 3.41
CA ASN A 307 -18.87 -16.68 4.83
C ASN A 307 -18.26 -15.34 5.23
N LEU A 308 -18.69 -14.84 6.38
CA LEU A 308 -18.17 -13.64 7.03
C LEU A 308 -17.64 -14.00 8.41
N HIS A 309 -16.39 -13.68 8.69
CA HIS A 309 -15.79 -13.78 10.02
C HIS A 309 -15.53 -12.38 10.57
N ILE A 310 -16.10 -12.10 11.74
CA ILE A 310 -15.89 -10.85 12.46
C ILE A 310 -15.07 -11.21 13.69
N THR A 311 -13.86 -10.67 13.80
CA THR A 311 -12.94 -11.06 14.86
C THR A 311 -12.34 -9.86 15.57
N VAL A 312 -11.98 -10.07 16.84
CA VAL A 312 -11.27 -9.07 17.65
C VAL A 312 -10.44 -9.77 18.71
N SER A 313 -9.30 -9.17 19.07
CA SER A 313 -8.53 -9.55 20.25
C SER A 313 -8.77 -8.58 21.42
N ARG A 314 -8.92 -9.10 22.65
CA ARG A 314 -9.01 -8.28 23.87
C ARG A 314 -7.72 -7.52 24.17
N LYS A 315 -6.56 -7.98 23.67
CA LYS A 315 -5.27 -7.32 23.86
C LYS A 315 -4.55 -7.10 22.53
N ALA A 316 -4.12 -5.87 22.26
CA ALA A 316 -3.16 -5.62 21.18
C ALA A 316 -1.97 -4.79 21.60
N LYS A 317 -0.88 -4.91 20.83
CA LYS A 317 0.32 -4.10 20.98
C LYS A 317 0.09 -2.70 20.43
N SER A 318 0.44 -1.68 21.23
CA SER A 318 0.48 -0.28 20.82
C SER A 318 1.78 0.33 21.34
N PHE A 319 2.64 0.83 20.44
CA PHE A 319 3.93 1.47 20.78
C PHE A 319 4.70 0.71 21.87
N GLU A 320 4.83 -0.62 21.70
CA GLU A 320 5.52 -1.59 22.59
C GLU A 320 4.79 -2.05 23.86
N LYS A 321 3.63 -1.48 24.21
CA LYS A 321 2.82 -1.93 25.36
C LYS A 321 1.62 -2.77 24.92
N LEU A 322 1.29 -3.80 25.69
CA LEU A 322 0.01 -4.50 25.56
C LEU A 322 -1.08 -3.63 26.18
N VAL A 323 -2.08 -3.32 25.38
CA VAL A 323 -3.21 -2.48 25.77
C VAL A 323 -4.48 -3.30 25.60
N ASP A 324 -5.30 -3.31 26.65
CA ASP A 324 -6.63 -3.90 26.61
C ASP A 324 -7.55 -3.12 25.67
N GLN A 325 -8.41 -3.82 24.95
CA GLN A 325 -9.32 -3.28 23.96
C GLN A 325 -10.71 -3.84 24.19
N GLN A 326 -11.70 -2.96 24.07
CA GLN A 326 -13.09 -3.36 24.10
C GLN A 326 -13.49 -3.88 22.71
N PRO A 327 -14.09 -5.09 22.62
CA PRO A 327 -14.82 -5.54 21.44
C PRO A 327 -15.84 -4.50 21.00
N SER A 328 -16.12 -4.43 19.69
CA SER A 328 -17.17 -3.55 19.18
C SER A 328 -18.57 -4.02 19.61
N LEU A 329 -19.51 -3.09 19.76
CA LEU A 329 -20.94 -3.40 20.01
C LEU A 329 -21.57 -4.37 18.99
N VAL A 330 -20.96 -4.53 17.81
CA VAL A 330 -21.36 -5.53 16.81
C VAL A 330 -21.41 -6.94 17.37
N PHE A 331 -20.51 -7.29 18.29
CA PHE A 331 -20.48 -8.65 18.85
C PHE A 331 -21.73 -8.91 19.68
N ASP A 332 -22.13 -7.96 20.53
CA ASP A 332 -23.33 -8.05 21.38
C ASP A 332 -24.60 -8.21 20.52
N VAL A 333 -24.74 -7.40 19.46
CA VAL A 333 -25.89 -7.46 18.54
C VAL A 333 -25.99 -8.80 17.80
N ILE A 334 -24.85 -9.40 17.44
CA ILE A 334 -24.83 -10.70 16.77
C ILE A 334 -25.20 -11.81 17.77
N GLU A 335 -24.69 -11.74 19.00
CA GLU A 335 -24.99 -12.72 20.06
C GLU A 335 -26.47 -12.70 20.47
N GLU A 336 -27.06 -11.50 20.64
CA GLU A 336 -28.50 -11.34 20.90
C GLU A 336 -29.36 -11.96 19.80
N ARG A 337 -29.01 -11.71 18.52
CA ARG A 337 -29.76 -12.27 17.38
C ARG A 337 -29.54 -13.76 17.17
N ALA A 338 -28.42 -14.29 17.64
CA ALA A 338 -28.13 -15.73 17.63
C ALA A 338 -28.82 -16.48 18.79
N GLY A 339 -29.46 -15.77 19.73
CA GLY A 339 -30.16 -16.36 20.88
C GLY A 339 -29.21 -16.95 21.93
N VAL A 340 -28.01 -16.37 22.07
CA VAL A 340 -26.95 -16.83 23.00
C VAL A 340 -26.91 -16.01 24.30
N LEU A 341 -27.67 -14.92 24.35
CA LEU A 341 -28.05 -14.15 25.54
C LEU A 341 -29.57 -14.29 25.75
#